data_AF-B5W8T2-F1
#
_entry.id   AF-B5W8T2-F1
#
_cell.length_a   1.000
_cell.length_b   1.000
_cell.length_c   1.000
_cell.angle_alpha   90.00
_cell.angle_beta   90.00
_cell.angle_gamma   90.00
#
_symmetry.space_group_name_H-M   'P 1'
#
loop_
_entity.id
_entity.type
_entity.pdbx_description
1 polymer ?
#
loop_
_entity_poly.entity_id
_entity_poly.type
_entity_poly.pdbx_seq_one_letter_code
_entity_poly.pdbx_strand_id
1 'polypeptide(L)'
;CLESGLTRSKNSINVAIKNLADFGISVWLFWAIGYGLMFGTSQLGLFGSSYFVLDVSNIPSVAALFLFQTMFCSTATTIVSGAVAERMRFQAYLIVAGFTSGLIYPIFGHWAWNGLNNGVANGWLDQLGFIDFAGSTVVHSIGGWVALAALLVIGPRSGPISSR
;
A
#
# COMPACT_ATOMS: atom_id res chain seq x y z
N CYS A 1 16.65 -2.39 3.32
CA CYS A 1 17.81 -2.37 4.24
C CYS A 1 17.42 -2.68 5.69
N LEU A 2 16.42 -1.99 6.27
CA LEU A 2 15.99 -2.24 7.66
C LEU A 2 15.63 -3.70 7.93
N GLU A 3 14.79 -4.30 7.08
CA GLU A 3 14.34 -5.68 7.25
C GLU A 3 15.45 -6.71 7.04
N SER A 4 16.32 -6.47 6.06
CA SER A 4 17.49 -7.31 5.82
C SER A 4 18.47 -7.27 7.01
N GLY A 5 18.53 -6.15 7.75
CA GLY A 5 19.36 -6.00 8.95
C GLY A 5 18.75 -6.56 10.22
N LEU A 6 17.41 -6.63 10.32
CA LEU A 6 16.69 -7.19 11.46
C LEU A 6 16.40 -8.71 11.32
N THR A 7 16.62 -9.27 10.14
CA THR A 7 16.46 -10.71 9.87
C THR A 7 17.79 -11.45 10.00
N ARG A 8 17.74 -12.76 10.24
CA ARG A 8 18.96 -13.58 10.32
C ARG A 8 19.68 -13.53 8.97
N SER A 9 21.02 -13.48 8.99
CA SER A 9 21.86 -13.38 7.76
C SER A 9 21.49 -14.39 6.68
N LYS A 10 21.14 -15.62 7.07
CA LYS A 10 20.68 -16.70 6.18
C LYS A 10 19.40 -16.40 5.39
N ASN A 11 18.59 -15.43 5.82
CA ASN A 11 17.31 -15.06 5.21
C ASN A 11 17.35 -13.72 4.45
N SER A 12 18.48 -13.02 4.47
CA SER A 12 18.64 -11.66 3.91
C SER A 12 18.32 -11.58 2.41
N ILE A 13 18.71 -12.58 1.62
CA ILE A 13 18.41 -12.67 0.17
C ILE A 13 16.91 -12.79 -0.08
N ASN A 14 16.21 -13.65 0.68
CA ASN A 14 14.77 -13.83 0.56
C ASN A 14 14.01 -12.54 0.90
N VAL A 15 14.50 -11.76 1.86
CA VAL A 15 13.92 -10.46 2.22
C VAL A 15 14.15 -9.43 1.12
N ALA A 16 15.32 -9.42 0.49
CA ALA A 16 15.60 -8.51 -0.62
C ALA A 16 14.69 -8.78 -1.84
N ILE A 17 14.52 -10.06 -2.21
CA ILE A 17 13.64 -10.46 -3.32
C ILE A 17 12.18 -10.08 -3.04
N LYS A 18 11.71 -10.24 -1.79
CA LYS A 18 10.36 -9.84 -1.38
C LYS A 18 10.11 -8.34 -1.57
N ASN A 19 11.04 -7.50 -1.11
CA ASN A 19 10.89 -6.05 -1.25
C ASN A 19 10.94 -5.59 -2.71
N LEU A 20 11.73 -6.25 -3.56
CA LEU A 20 11.72 -5.98 -5.00
C LEU A 20 10.39 -6.41 -5.65
N ALA A 21 9.87 -7.59 -5.27
CA ALA A 21 8.60 -8.08 -5.76
C ALA A 21 7.43 -7.19 -5.34
N ASP A 22 7.42 -6.69 -4.10
CA ASP A 22 6.42 -5.74 -3.62
C ASP A 22 6.39 -4.49 -4.47
N PHE A 23 7.56 -3.88 -4.70
CA PHE A 23 7.65 -2.69 -5.51
C PHE A 23 7.14 -2.92 -6.94
N GLY A 24 7.49 -4.06 -7.57
CA GLY A 24 6.99 -4.39 -8.90
C GLY A 24 5.47 -4.56 -8.94
N ILE A 25 4.91 -5.29 -7.97
CA ILE A 25 3.46 -5.54 -7.88
C ILE A 25 2.70 -4.26 -7.57
N SER A 26 3.18 -3.46 -6.61
CA SER A 26 2.53 -2.21 -6.22
C SER A 26 2.52 -1.22 -7.37
N VAL A 27 3.63 -1.04 -8.08
CA VAL A 27 3.71 -0.17 -9.26
C VAL A 27 2.72 -0.63 -10.33
N TRP A 28 2.71 -1.92 -10.65
CA TRP A 28 1.87 -2.44 -11.72
C TRP A 28 0.37 -2.36 -11.40
N LEU A 29 -0.04 -2.78 -10.20
CA LEU A 29 -1.45 -2.74 -9.79
C LEU A 29 -1.93 -1.32 -9.51
N PHE A 30 -1.10 -0.46 -8.94
CA PHE A 30 -1.45 0.93 -8.74
C PHE A 30 -1.60 1.66 -10.08
N TRP A 31 -0.74 1.38 -11.06
CA TRP A 31 -0.91 1.90 -12.42
C TRP A 31 -2.17 1.38 -13.11
N ALA A 32 -2.41 0.06 -13.06
CA ALA A 32 -3.50 -0.57 -13.79
C ALA A 32 -4.88 -0.19 -13.22
N ILE A 33 -5.03 -0.24 -11.90
CA ILE A 33 -6.32 -0.04 -11.23
C ILE A 33 -6.27 0.94 -10.06
N GLY A 34 -5.20 0.97 -9.27
CA GLY A 34 -5.18 1.68 -7.99
C GLY A 34 -5.27 3.21 -8.13
N TYR A 35 -4.60 3.80 -9.11
CA TYR A 35 -4.68 5.23 -9.37
C TYR A 35 -6.11 5.63 -9.75
N GLY A 36 -6.77 4.82 -10.58
CA GLY A 36 -8.16 5.06 -10.97
C GLY A 36 -9.13 4.93 -9.80
N LEU A 37 -8.95 3.93 -8.95
CA LEU A 37 -9.75 3.80 -7.72
C LEU A 37 -9.52 4.98 -6.76
N MET A 38 -8.29 5.46 -6.63
CA MET A 38 -7.92 6.49 -5.66
C MET A 38 -8.23 7.91 -6.12
N PHE A 39 -7.94 8.26 -7.37
CA PHE A 39 -8.03 9.62 -7.93
C PHE A 39 -9.01 9.75 -9.10
N GLY A 40 -9.69 8.67 -9.49
CA GLY A 40 -10.78 8.68 -10.46
C GLY A 40 -11.97 9.53 -10.05
N THR A 41 -12.87 9.71 -11.01
CA THR A 41 -14.16 10.37 -10.80
C THR A 41 -14.90 9.67 -9.67
N SER A 42 -15.21 10.42 -8.62
CA SER A 42 -15.77 9.85 -7.40
C SER A 42 -17.20 9.36 -7.60
N GLN A 43 -17.46 8.15 -7.11
CA GLN A 43 -18.79 7.56 -7.00
C GLN A 43 -19.22 7.60 -5.54
N LEU A 44 -20.11 8.53 -5.20
CA LEU A 44 -20.64 8.73 -3.85
C LEU A 44 -19.57 8.93 -2.75
N GLY A 45 -18.37 9.38 -3.11
CA GLY A 45 -17.24 9.50 -2.19
C GLY A 45 -16.56 8.18 -1.82
N LEU A 46 -16.97 7.06 -2.40
CA LEU A 46 -16.52 5.72 -1.99
C LEU A 46 -15.36 5.16 -2.83
N PHE A 47 -15.38 5.38 -4.15
CA PHE A 47 -14.32 4.91 -5.05
C PHE A 47 -14.32 5.70 -6.36
N GLY A 48 -13.18 5.69 -7.05
CA GLY A 48 -13.01 6.30 -8.36
C GLY A 48 -13.37 5.35 -9.50
N SER A 49 -14.00 5.87 -10.55
CA SER A 49 -14.46 5.09 -11.71
C SER A 49 -13.80 5.47 -13.04
N SER A 50 -12.70 6.23 -13.02
CA SER A 50 -11.96 6.67 -14.21
C SER A 50 -10.45 6.57 -13.97
N TYR A 51 -9.63 6.82 -15.00
CA TYR A 51 -8.16 6.74 -14.93
C TYR A 51 -7.59 5.34 -14.59
N PHE A 52 -8.29 4.29 -15.00
CA PHE A 52 -7.72 2.95 -15.08
C PHE A 52 -6.72 2.88 -16.23
N VAL A 53 -5.62 2.14 -16.04
CA VAL A 53 -4.52 2.05 -17.01
C VAL A 53 -4.04 3.46 -17.38
N LEU A 54 -3.57 4.20 -16.37
CA LEU A 54 -3.28 5.62 -16.49
C LEU A 54 -2.31 5.92 -17.63
N ASP A 55 -2.70 6.81 -18.53
CA ASP A 55 -1.81 7.40 -19.53
C ASP A 55 -1.07 8.61 -18.92
N VAL A 56 0.26 8.48 -18.82
CA VAL A 56 1.15 9.50 -18.24
C VAL A 56 1.96 10.26 -19.32
N SER A 57 1.71 9.99 -20.60
CA SER A 57 2.55 10.49 -21.70
C SER A 57 2.41 12.00 -21.95
N ASN A 58 1.22 12.57 -21.71
CA ASN A 58 0.88 13.91 -22.18
C ASN A 58 0.86 14.99 -21.08
N ILE A 59 0.86 14.62 -19.80
CA ILE A 59 0.66 15.56 -18.69
C ILE A 59 1.71 15.31 -17.58
N PRO A 60 2.81 16.10 -17.54
CA PRO A 60 3.89 15.90 -16.57
C PRO A 60 3.45 15.97 -15.11
N SER A 61 2.45 16.79 -14.77
CA SER A 61 1.91 16.88 -13.40
C SER A 61 1.21 15.60 -12.95
N VAL A 62 0.48 14.93 -13.86
CA VAL A 62 -0.16 13.63 -13.60
C VAL A 62 0.91 12.56 -13.42
N ALA A 63 1.94 12.55 -14.27
CA ALA A 63 3.07 11.62 -14.13
C ALA A 63 3.79 11.80 -12.78
N ALA A 64 4.06 13.04 -12.37
CA ALA A 64 4.69 13.35 -11.09
C ALA A 64 3.83 12.90 -9.90
N LEU A 65 2.53 13.21 -9.92
CA LEU A 65 1.60 12.77 -8.87
C LEU A 65 1.48 11.24 -8.82
N PHE A 66 1.39 10.58 -9.98
CA PHE A 66 1.37 9.12 -10.08
C PHE A 66 2.62 8.51 -9.45
N LEU A 67 3.82 8.98 -9.82
CA LEU A 67 5.08 8.48 -9.26
C LEU A 67 5.15 8.69 -7.75
N PHE A 68 4.76 9.87 -7.27
CA PHE A 68 4.71 10.19 -5.84
C PHE A 68 3.77 9.25 -5.08
N GLN A 69 2.55 9.06 -5.58
CA GLN A 69 1.54 8.21 -4.94
C GLN A 69 1.87 6.72 -5.04
N THR A 70 2.57 6.31 -6.10
CA THR A 70 3.07 4.94 -6.24
C THR A 70 4.08 4.60 -5.15
N MET A 71 4.91 5.56 -4.72
CA MET A 71 5.84 5.35 -3.61
C MET A 71 5.11 5.18 -2.27
N PHE A 72 4.03 5.93 -2.04
CA PHE A 72 3.17 5.73 -0.87
C PHE A 72 2.45 4.38 -0.87
N CYS A 73 1.88 3.98 -2.01
CA CYS A 73 1.27 2.66 -2.19
C CYS A 73 2.28 1.53 -1.90
N SER A 74 3.50 1.66 -2.44
CA SER A 74 4.58 0.71 -2.21
C SER A 74 5.00 0.67 -0.73
N THR A 75 5.02 1.83 -0.06
CA THR A 75 5.31 1.93 1.37
C THR A 75 4.23 1.23 2.20
N ALA A 76 2.95 1.46 1.92
CA ALA A 76 1.85 0.78 2.62
C ALA A 76 1.93 -0.75 2.45
N THR A 77 2.29 -1.20 1.25
CA THR A 77 2.43 -2.61 0.90
C THR A 77 3.61 -3.27 1.63
N THR A 78 4.78 -2.61 1.63
CA THR A 78 6.01 -3.18 2.21
C THR A 78 5.98 -3.23 3.74
N ILE A 79 5.17 -2.44 4.43
CA ILE A 79 4.98 -2.57 5.90
C ILE A 79 4.58 -4.00 6.29
N VAL A 80 3.81 -4.69 5.44
CA VAL A 80 3.40 -6.08 5.68
C VAL A 80 4.59 -7.04 5.61
N SER A 81 5.57 -6.79 4.73
CA SER A 81 6.72 -7.68 4.51
C SER A 81 7.58 -7.82 5.76
N GLY A 82 7.89 -6.71 6.44
CA GLY A 82 8.63 -6.70 7.69
C GLY A 82 7.91 -7.45 8.81
N ALA A 83 6.59 -7.31 8.93
CA ALA A 83 5.80 -7.97 9.96
C ALA A 83 5.74 -9.50 9.78
N VAL A 84 5.59 -9.96 8.53
CA VAL A 84 5.42 -11.39 8.20
C VAL A 84 6.73 -12.10 7.83
N ALA A 85 7.87 -11.43 8.04
CA ALA A 85 9.20 -11.96 7.78
C ALA A 85 9.38 -13.37 8.38
N GLU A 86 10.03 -14.24 7.59
CA GLU A 86 10.41 -15.62 7.94
C GLU A 86 9.28 -16.67 8.09
N ARG A 87 8.00 -16.29 8.08
CA ARG A 87 6.87 -17.21 8.34
C ARG A 87 5.79 -17.29 7.26
N MET A 88 5.73 -16.32 6.36
CA MET A 88 4.75 -16.34 5.27
C MET A 88 5.31 -16.97 4.00
N ARG A 89 4.56 -17.91 3.42
CA ARG A 89 4.84 -18.45 2.08
C ARG A 89 4.83 -17.31 1.07
N PHE A 90 5.78 -17.33 0.14
CA PHE A 90 5.96 -16.25 -0.83
C PHE A 90 4.70 -15.99 -1.66
N GLN A 91 4.00 -17.02 -2.12
CA GLN A 91 2.75 -16.86 -2.89
C GLN A 91 1.64 -16.15 -2.10
N ALA A 92 1.41 -16.56 -0.85
CA ALA A 92 0.40 -15.91 0.01
C ALA A 92 0.76 -14.44 0.24
N TYR A 93 2.04 -14.14 0.36
CA TYR A 93 2.54 -12.78 0.50
C TYR A 93 2.27 -11.93 -0.74
N LEU A 94 2.54 -12.42 -1.95
CA LEU A 94 2.23 -11.69 -3.18
C LEU A 94 0.73 -11.40 -3.34
N ILE A 95 -0.13 -12.31 -2.87
CA ILE A 95 -1.57 -12.10 -2.85
C ILE A 95 -1.92 -10.93 -1.91
N VAL A 96 -1.40 -10.92 -0.69
CA VAL A 96 -1.64 -9.81 0.25
C VAL A 96 -1.08 -8.49 -0.28
N ALA A 97 0.11 -8.51 -0.89
CA ALA A 97 0.68 -7.33 -1.53
C ALA A 97 -0.22 -6.81 -2.65
N GLY A 98 -0.76 -7.71 -3.47
CA GLY A 98 -1.67 -7.38 -4.56
C GLY A 98 -3.00 -6.78 -4.08
N PHE A 99 -3.63 -7.38 -3.07
CA PHE A 99 -4.84 -6.82 -2.46
C PHE A 99 -4.59 -5.47 -1.80
N THR A 100 -3.45 -5.31 -1.13
CA THR A 100 -3.10 -4.06 -0.45
C THR A 100 -2.94 -2.94 -1.47
N SER A 101 -2.08 -3.13 -2.47
CA SER A 101 -1.75 -2.11 -3.48
C SER A 101 -2.86 -1.86 -4.49
N GLY A 102 -3.62 -2.90 -4.87
CA GLY A 102 -4.65 -2.82 -5.89
C GLY A 102 -6.03 -2.43 -5.39
N LEU A 103 -6.35 -2.66 -4.11
CA LEU A 103 -7.70 -2.46 -3.57
C LEU A 103 -7.72 -1.72 -2.23
N ILE A 104 -7.11 -2.27 -1.17
CA ILE A 104 -7.26 -1.73 0.19
C ILE A 104 -6.71 -0.30 0.29
N TYR A 105 -5.46 -0.10 -0.13
CA TYR A 105 -4.81 1.21 -0.14
C TYR A 105 -5.56 2.24 -1.02
N PRO A 106 -5.82 1.98 -2.32
CA PRO A 106 -6.43 3.01 -3.16
C PRO A 106 -7.88 3.33 -2.80
N ILE A 107 -8.66 2.38 -2.26
CA ILE A 107 -10.03 2.65 -1.79
C ILE A 107 -10.01 3.56 -0.56
N PHE A 108 -9.19 3.26 0.46
CA PHE A 108 -9.09 4.15 1.62
C PHE A 108 -8.48 5.50 1.23
N GLY A 109 -7.49 5.48 0.34
CA GLY A 109 -6.92 6.67 -0.27
C GLY A 109 -7.95 7.53 -0.99
N HIS A 110 -8.95 6.93 -1.63
CA HIS A 110 -10.07 7.68 -2.22
C HIS A 110 -10.84 8.45 -1.15
N TRP A 111 -11.17 7.79 -0.05
CA TRP A 111 -11.97 8.40 1.02
C TRP A 111 -11.29 9.62 1.61
N ALA A 112 -9.97 9.54 1.81
CA ALA A 112 -9.19 10.56 2.50
C ALA A 112 -8.55 11.60 1.56
N TRP A 113 -8.18 11.23 0.33
CA TRP A 113 -7.31 12.03 -0.55
C TRP A 113 -7.83 12.23 -1.98
N ASN A 114 -9.05 11.77 -2.33
CA ASN A 114 -9.66 12.09 -3.63
C ASN A 114 -10.04 13.58 -3.69
N GLY A 115 -9.06 14.41 -3.99
CA GLY A 115 -9.14 15.86 -3.97
C GLY A 115 -7.77 16.53 -4.09
N LEU A 116 -6.69 15.80 -3.80
CA LEU A 116 -5.32 16.27 -4.01
C LEU A 116 -5.00 16.59 -5.48
N ASN A 117 -5.71 15.99 -6.44
CA ASN A 117 -5.48 16.16 -7.87
C ASN A 117 -6.21 17.37 -8.47
N ASN A 118 -7.31 17.84 -7.86
CA ASN A 118 -8.17 18.89 -8.42
C ASN A 118 -8.57 19.99 -7.41
N GLY A 119 -8.15 19.86 -6.15
CA GLY A 119 -8.47 20.80 -5.06
C GLY A 119 -9.88 20.68 -4.50
N VAL A 120 -10.67 19.68 -4.90
CA VAL A 120 -12.06 19.50 -4.48
C VAL A 120 -12.18 18.22 -3.67
N ALA A 121 -12.68 18.32 -2.43
CA ALA A 121 -12.91 17.16 -1.56
C ALA A 121 -14.03 16.28 -2.12
N ASN A 122 -13.65 15.19 -2.76
CA ASN A 122 -14.57 14.22 -3.36
C ASN A 122 -14.63 12.91 -2.56
N GLY A 123 -13.66 12.63 -1.70
CA GLY A 123 -13.71 11.50 -0.76
C GLY A 123 -14.60 11.80 0.45
N TRP A 124 -15.35 10.81 0.93
CA TRP A 124 -16.29 11.04 2.02
C TRP A 124 -15.62 11.41 3.36
N LEU A 125 -14.41 10.91 3.64
CA LEU A 125 -13.66 11.31 4.84
C LEU A 125 -13.15 12.74 4.73
N ASP A 126 -12.61 13.11 3.56
CA ASP A 126 -12.15 14.48 3.26
C ASP A 126 -13.31 15.48 3.42
N GLN A 127 -14.50 15.14 2.91
CA GLN A 127 -15.72 15.95 3.07
C GLN A 127 -16.16 16.14 4.53
N LEU A 128 -15.82 15.21 5.42
CA LEU A 128 -16.06 15.32 6.87
C LEU A 128 -14.95 16.09 7.60
N GLY A 129 -13.92 16.56 6.89
CA GLY A 129 -12.78 17.28 7.46
C GLY A 129 -11.69 16.36 8.02
N PHE A 130 -11.59 15.12 7.55
CA PHE A 130 -10.47 14.24 7.89
C PHE A 130 -9.15 14.81 7.35
N ILE A 131 -8.13 14.86 8.20
CA ILE A 131 -6.81 15.40 7.84
C ILE A 131 -5.75 14.32 8.03
N ASP A 132 -5.09 13.96 6.94
CA ASP A 132 -3.87 13.15 6.97
C ASP A 132 -2.89 13.72 5.94
N PHE A 133 -1.88 14.46 6.41
CA PHE A 133 -1.01 15.24 5.51
C PHE A 133 -0.05 14.37 4.68
N ALA A 134 0.50 13.32 5.30
CA ALA A 134 1.58 12.51 4.70
C ALA A 134 1.37 11.00 4.87
N GLY A 135 0.18 10.56 5.29
CA GLY A 135 -0.19 9.15 5.31
C GLY A 135 0.08 8.46 6.65
N SER A 136 -0.05 9.15 7.79
CA SER A 136 -0.02 8.47 9.09
C SER A 136 -1.14 7.42 9.18
N THR A 137 -2.30 7.71 8.58
CA THR A 137 -3.42 6.78 8.48
C THR A 137 -3.41 6.07 7.14
N VAL A 138 -3.47 6.81 6.03
CA VAL A 138 -3.65 6.29 4.67
C VAL A 138 -2.56 5.27 4.29
N VAL A 139 -1.34 5.45 4.81
CA VAL A 139 -0.18 4.60 4.47
C VAL A 139 0.20 3.72 5.66
N HIS A 140 0.56 4.33 6.79
CA HIS A 140 1.15 3.59 7.91
C HIS A 140 0.12 2.77 8.67
N SER A 141 -1.04 3.36 8.99
CA SER A 141 -2.09 2.62 9.70
C SER A 141 -2.72 1.55 8.81
N ILE A 142 -3.01 1.84 7.54
CA ILE A 142 -3.49 0.82 6.59
C ILE A 142 -2.52 -0.36 6.49
N GLY A 143 -1.22 -0.09 6.24
CA GLY A 143 -0.21 -1.15 6.20
C GLY A 143 -0.11 -1.92 7.53
N GLY A 144 -0.18 -1.21 8.66
CA GLY A 144 -0.16 -1.80 10.00
C GLY A 144 -1.36 -2.71 10.31
N TRP A 145 -2.56 -2.32 9.91
CA TRP A 145 -3.77 -3.13 10.11
C TRP A 145 -3.80 -4.36 9.22
N VAL A 146 -3.37 -4.24 7.96
CA VAL A 146 -3.20 -5.40 7.07
C VAL A 146 -2.14 -6.35 7.64
N ALA A 147 -1.01 -5.81 8.11
CA ALA A 147 0.02 -6.60 8.76
C ALA A 147 -0.54 -7.34 9.99
N LEU A 148 -1.26 -6.65 10.88
CA LEU A 148 -1.87 -7.26 12.05
C LEU A 148 -2.84 -8.39 11.66
N ALA A 149 -3.69 -8.17 10.67
CA ALA A 149 -4.61 -9.21 10.19
C ALA A 149 -3.85 -10.46 9.70
N ALA A 150 -2.76 -10.26 8.92
CA ALA A 150 -1.90 -11.37 8.49
C ALA A 150 -1.25 -12.09 9.69
N LEU A 151 -0.84 -11.36 10.73
CA LEU A 151 -0.25 -11.93 11.93
C LEU A 151 -1.24 -12.78 12.73
N LEU A 152 -2.48 -12.34 12.85
CA LEU A 152 -3.53 -13.09 13.55
C LEU A 152 -3.84 -14.42 12.87
N VAL A 153 -3.73 -14.48 11.54
CA VAL A 153 -3.94 -15.72 10.77
C VAL A 153 -2.72 -16.64 10.81
N ILE A 154 -1.50 -16.09 10.69
CA ILE A 154 -0.27 -16.91 10.64
C ILE A 154 0.15 -17.39 12.04
N GLY A 155 -0.13 -16.62 13.09
CA GLY A 155 0.22 -16.94 14.47
C GLY A 155 1.65 -16.56 14.89
N PRO A 156 2.02 -16.85 16.16
CA PRO A 156 3.32 -16.50 16.73
C PRO A 156 4.47 -17.30 16.10
N ARG A 157 5.70 -16.78 16.21
CA ARG A 157 6.89 -17.49 15.74
C ARG A 157 7.17 -18.71 16.62
N SER A 158 7.56 -19.83 16.00
CA SER A 158 7.99 -21.02 16.73
C SER A 158 9.33 -20.77 17.43
N GLY A 159 9.33 -20.80 18.76
CA GLY A 159 10.49 -20.59 19.62
C GLY A 159 10.10 -19.93 20.95
N PRO A 160 10.95 -19.95 21.98
CA PRO A 160 10.63 -19.32 23.26
C PRO A 160 10.36 -17.82 23.05
N ILE A 161 9.22 -17.33 23.54
CA ILE A 161 9.06 -15.91 23.85
C ILE A 161 10.02 -15.69 25.00
N SER A 162 11.23 -15.17 24.74
CA SER A 162 12.11 -14.81 25.84
C SER A 162 11.45 -13.66 26.57
N SER A 163 10.86 -13.95 27.73
CA SER A 163 10.60 -12.94 28.75
C SER A 163 11.96 -12.39 29.15
N ARG A 164 12.32 -11.24 28.59
CA ARG A 164 13.31 -10.39 29.24
C ARG A 164 12.68 -9.76 30.45
#